data_AF-A0AAV1QGG5-F1
#
_entry.id   AF-A0AAV1QGG5-F1
#
_cell.length_a   1.000
_cell.length_b   1.000
_cell.length_c   1.000
_cell.angle_alpha   90.00
_cell.angle_beta   90.00
_cell.angle_gamma   90.00
#
_symmetry.space_group_name_H-M   'P 1'
#
loop_
_entity.id
_entity.type
_entity.pdbx_description
1 polymer ?
#
loop_
_entity_poly.entity_id
_entity_poly.type
_entity_poly.pdbx_seq_one_letter_code
_entity_poly.pdbx_strand_id
1 'polypeptide(L)'
;MSCGRSDPHCSRLLLLLWVGLCCGAVEEEPMQRYQDLCSYKWEALDRDNNVKYSLKLCDSSPSTGCSAGTAVCAQDLKTSSYQSVGDLSLKRLSGSVMDFNSSLKCSGHENNVQTS
;
A
#
# COMPACT_ATOMS: atom_id res chain seq x y z
N MET A 1 -20.81 11.43 -27.79
CA MET A 1 -19.61 11.34 -28.63
C MET A 1 -19.57 10.00 -29.36
N SER A 2 -20.49 9.69 -30.27
CA SER A 2 -20.58 8.36 -30.92
C SER A 2 -20.24 8.44 -32.40
N CYS A 3 -19.31 7.61 -32.87
CA CYS A 3 -19.11 7.18 -34.26
C CYS A 3 -18.65 5.70 -34.17
N GLY A 4 -19.06 4.72 -34.98
CA GLY A 4 -19.72 4.67 -36.28
C GLY A 4 -19.15 3.43 -37.01
N ARG A 5 -20.00 2.63 -37.67
CA ARG A 5 -19.72 1.28 -38.22
C ARG A 5 -19.39 1.32 -39.74
N SER A 6 -18.84 0.21 -40.29
CA SER A 6 -18.54 -0.16 -41.71
C SER A 6 -17.16 0.22 -42.27
N ASP A 7 -16.37 -0.60 -43.00
CA ASP A 7 -16.49 -1.93 -43.64
C ASP A 7 -15.06 -2.54 -43.86
N PRO A 8 -14.90 -3.85 -44.09
CA PRO A 8 -13.61 -4.55 -44.20
C PRO A 8 -13.17 -4.79 -45.66
N HIS A 9 -11.85 -4.97 -45.81
CA HIS A 9 -11.10 -5.50 -46.96
C HIS A 9 -10.35 -4.54 -47.89
N CYS A 10 -9.04 -4.80 -47.92
CA CYS A 10 -8.16 -4.82 -49.09
C CYS A 10 -7.36 -3.55 -49.41
N SER A 11 -6.22 -3.40 -48.74
CA SER A 11 -4.98 -3.15 -49.46
C SER A 11 -3.82 -3.85 -48.74
N ARG A 12 -3.57 -5.08 -49.19
CA ARG A 12 -2.35 -5.84 -48.89
C ARG A 12 -1.24 -5.27 -49.74
N LEU A 13 -0.36 -4.44 -49.19
CA LEU A 13 1.10 -4.53 -49.33
C LEU A 13 1.74 -3.28 -48.71
N LEU A 14 2.82 -3.50 -47.96
CA LEU A 14 3.70 -2.49 -47.33
C LEU A 14 3.13 -1.72 -46.13
N LEU A 15 3.37 -2.26 -44.93
CA LEU A 15 4.24 -1.65 -43.92
C LEU A 15 4.32 -2.59 -42.71
N LEU A 16 5.30 -3.49 -42.77
CA LEU A 16 5.84 -4.18 -41.60
C LEU A 16 6.60 -3.15 -40.76
N LEU A 17 5.95 -2.51 -39.80
CA LEU A 17 6.56 -1.82 -38.66
C LEU A 17 5.42 -1.35 -37.74
N TRP A 18 5.59 -1.53 -36.43
CA TRP A 18 4.66 -1.19 -35.32
C TRP A 18 3.74 -2.31 -34.79
N VAL A 19 4.25 -3.53 -34.61
CA VAL A 19 3.65 -4.53 -33.68
C VAL A 19 4.44 -4.60 -32.36
N GLY A 20 5.17 -3.53 -32.00
CA GLY A 20 6.04 -3.49 -30.82
C GLY A 20 5.55 -2.63 -29.66
N LEU A 21 4.34 -2.07 -29.72
CA LEU A 21 3.90 -1.05 -28.75
C LEU A 21 2.42 -1.16 -28.36
N CYS A 22 1.90 -2.37 -28.21
CA CYS A 22 0.57 -2.61 -27.62
C CYS A 22 0.60 -3.44 -26.34
N CYS A 23 1.74 -4.05 -26.01
CA CYS A 23 1.98 -4.59 -24.67
C CYS A 23 3.06 -3.74 -23.99
N GLY A 24 2.75 -2.46 -23.75
CA GLY A 24 3.31 -1.86 -22.55
C GLY A 24 2.72 -2.66 -21.39
N ALA A 25 3.54 -3.47 -20.73
CA ALA A 25 3.18 -3.92 -19.39
C ALA A 25 3.02 -2.63 -18.59
N VAL A 26 1.79 -2.20 -18.37
CA VAL A 26 1.51 -1.16 -17.40
C VAL A 26 1.88 -1.82 -16.09
N GLU A 27 3.05 -1.50 -15.55
CA GLU A 27 3.31 -1.73 -14.14
C GLU A 27 2.19 -0.97 -13.43
N GLU A 28 1.19 -1.69 -12.91
CA GLU A 28 0.17 -1.08 -12.07
C GLU A 28 0.93 -0.41 -10.93
N GLU A 29 0.91 0.92 -10.92
CA GLU A 29 1.43 1.72 -9.81
C GLU A 29 0.90 1.08 -8.51
N PRO A 30 1.77 0.59 -7.62
CA PRO A 30 1.36 -0.34 -6.56
C PRO A 30 0.37 0.29 -5.56
N MET A 31 0.23 1.62 -5.57
CA MET A 31 -0.78 2.36 -4.82
C MET A 31 -2.21 2.06 -5.31
N GLN A 32 -2.42 1.81 -6.61
CA GLN A 32 -3.75 1.60 -7.19
C GLN A 32 -4.45 0.34 -6.66
N ARG A 33 -3.68 -0.68 -6.25
CA ARG A 33 -4.21 -1.93 -5.70
C ARG A 33 -4.89 -1.79 -4.33
N TYR A 34 -4.53 -0.77 -3.54
CA TYR A 34 -5.01 -0.60 -2.16
C TYR A 34 -5.92 0.62 -1.98
N GLN A 35 -6.30 1.28 -3.08
CA GLN A 35 -7.08 2.52 -3.06
C GLN A 35 -8.40 2.36 -2.28
N ASP A 36 -9.09 1.25 -2.45
CA ASP A 36 -10.38 0.96 -1.79
C ASP A 36 -10.26 0.80 -0.27
N LEU A 37 -9.05 0.50 0.23
CA LEU A 37 -8.77 0.36 1.65
C LEU A 37 -8.48 1.71 2.32
N CYS A 38 -8.18 2.76 1.54
CA CYS A 38 -7.74 4.05 2.04
C CYS A 38 -8.81 4.81 2.82
N SER A 39 -10.10 4.53 2.63
CA SER A 39 -11.18 5.22 3.35
C SER A 39 -11.35 4.74 4.79
N TYR A 40 -10.60 3.72 5.21
CA TYR A 40 -10.80 3.04 6.49
C TYR A 40 -9.53 3.00 7.33
N LYS A 41 -9.73 2.88 8.64
CA LYS A 41 -8.71 2.46 9.59
C LYS A 41 -8.95 1.00 9.91
N TRP A 42 -7.91 0.19 9.80
CA TRP A 42 -7.99 -1.25 10.03
C TRP A 42 -7.51 -1.58 11.45
N GLU A 43 -8.03 -2.66 12.03
CA GLU A 43 -7.60 -3.15 13.33
C GLU A 43 -7.24 -4.63 13.25
N ALA A 44 -6.17 -5.01 13.94
CA ALA A 44 -5.73 -6.40 14.11
C ALA A 44 -5.47 -6.68 15.59
N LEU A 45 -5.68 -7.92 16.03
CA LEU A 45 -5.56 -8.32 17.43
C LEU A 45 -4.57 -9.49 17.56
N ASP A 46 -3.48 -9.25 18.29
CA ASP A 46 -2.63 -10.31 18.82
C ASP A 46 -3.16 -10.71 20.20
N ARG A 47 -3.87 -11.85 20.22
CA ARG A 47 -4.55 -12.36 21.42
C ARG A 47 -3.55 -12.92 22.44
N ASP A 48 -2.44 -13.47 21.99
CA ASP A 48 -1.46 -14.11 22.86
C ASP A 48 -0.69 -13.04 23.65
N ASN A 49 -0.29 -11.96 22.98
CA ASN A 49 0.43 -10.87 23.63
C ASN A 49 -0.49 -9.76 24.17
N ASN A 50 -1.80 -9.83 23.91
CA ASN A 50 -2.79 -8.81 24.28
C ASN A 50 -2.45 -7.44 23.68
N VAL A 51 -2.15 -7.41 22.38
CA VAL A 51 -1.84 -6.19 21.65
C VAL A 51 -2.89 -5.96 20.56
N LYS A 52 -3.44 -4.75 20.49
CA LYS A 52 -4.25 -4.30 19.36
C LYS A 52 -3.43 -3.42 18.46
N TYR A 53 -3.45 -3.69 17.17
CA TYR A 53 -2.86 -2.85 16.15
C TYR A 53 -3.95 -2.05 15.46
N SER A 54 -3.69 -0.77 15.21
CA SER A 54 -4.51 0.04 14.30
C SER A 54 -3.66 0.52 13.13
N LEU A 55 -4.21 0.42 11.92
CA LEU A 55 -3.47 0.64 10.67
C LEU A 55 -4.14 1.73 9.81
N LYS A 56 -3.29 2.60 9.27
CA LYS A 56 -3.57 3.67 8.31
C LYS A 56 -2.69 3.43 7.08
N LEU A 57 -3.31 3.13 5.94
CA LEU A 57 -2.60 2.75 4.72
C LEU A 57 -2.30 3.94 3.79
N CYS A 58 -3.09 5.00 3.91
CA CYS A 58 -3.07 6.17 3.02
C CYS A 58 -3.25 7.45 3.84
N ASP A 59 -2.79 8.60 3.31
CA ASP A 59 -2.95 9.89 4.00
C ASP A 59 -4.42 10.24 4.28
N SER A 60 -5.32 9.80 3.40
CA SER A 60 -6.78 9.96 3.53
C SER A 60 -7.41 9.05 4.59
N SER A 61 -6.73 8.01 5.06
CA SER A 61 -7.28 7.11 6.07
C SER A 61 -7.41 7.81 7.43
N PRO A 62 -8.40 7.43 8.25
CA PRO A 62 -8.51 7.94 9.62
C PRO A 62 -7.23 7.66 10.43
N SER A 63 -6.92 8.53 11.38
CA SER A 63 -5.73 8.41 12.22
C SER A 63 -5.76 7.15 13.09
N THR A 64 -4.58 6.62 13.39
CA THR A 64 -4.40 5.55 14.37
C THR A 64 -4.47 6.11 15.80
N GLY A 65 -4.32 5.24 16.82
CA GLY A 65 -4.24 5.67 18.22
C GLY A 65 -2.93 6.39 18.60
N CYS A 66 -1.98 6.46 17.67
CA CYS A 66 -0.67 7.08 17.85
C CYS A 66 -0.63 8.48 17.18
N SER A 67 0.55 9.01 16.88
CA SER A 67 0.71 10.33 16.26
C SER A 67 0.21 10.35 14.81
N ALA A 68 -0.03 11.56 14.27
CA ALA A 68 -0.64 11.74 12.95
C ALA A 68 0.12 11.07 11.78
N GLY A 69 1.45 10.88 11.92
CA GLY A 69 2.29 10.24 10.91
C GLY A 69 2.40 8.71 11.05
N THR A 70 1.83 8.12 12.09
CA THR A 70 1.91 6.68 12.33
C THR A 70 0.96 5.92 11.39
N ALA A 71 1.54 5.04 10.58
CA ALA A 71 0.79 4.08 9.78
C ALA A 71 0.32 2.89 10.63
N VAL A 72 1.17 2.37 11.51
CA VAL A 72 0.83 1.21 12.35
C VAL A 72 1.09 1.55 13.82
N CYS A 73 0.03 1.54 14.61
CA CYS A 73 0.07 1.82 16.04
C CYS A 73 -0.24 0.55 16.82
N ALA A 74 0.70 0.13 17.66
CA ALA A 74 0.51 -0.95 18.62
C ALA A 74 -0.04 -0.39 19.94
N GLN A 75 -1.08 -1.01 20.47
CA GLN A 75 -1.65 -0.73 21.77
C GLN A 75 -1.53 -1.99 22.65
N ASP A 76 -0.74 -1.91 23.71
CA ASP A 76 -0.75 -2.92 24.76
C ASP A 76 -2.07 -2.79 25.53
N LEU A 77 -2.92 -3.82 25.48
CA LEU A 77 -4.24 -3.82 26.10
C LEU A 77 -4.20 -3.98 27.62
N LYS A 78 -3.10 -4.50 28.18
CA LYS A 78 -2.92 -4.66 29.63
C LYS A 78 -2.55 -3.32 30.26
N THR A 79 -1.66 -2.57 29.62
CA THR A 79 -1.15 -1.29 30.15
C THR A 79 -1.82 -0.07 29.53
N SER A 80 -2.61 -0.24 28.46
CA SER A 80 -3.17 0.85 27.65
C SER A 80 -2.11 1.80 27.08
N SER A 81 -0.86 1.33 26.93
CA SER A 81 0.22 2.09 26.32
C SER A 81 0.18 1.96 24.79
N TYR A 82 0.65 2.99 24.10
CA TYR A 82 0.65 3.08 22.64
C TYR A 82 2.07 3.30 22.11
N GLN A 83 2.40 2.64 21.01
CA GLN A 83 3.71 2.75 20.37
C GLN A 83 3.57 2.74 18.84
N SER A 84 4.23 3.69 18.18
CA SER A 84 4.39 3.66 16.71
C SER A 84 5.30 2.50 16.34
N VAL A 85 4.85 1.62 15.45
CA VAL A 85 5.62 0.49 14.92
C VAL A 85 5.73 0.53 13.39
N GLY A 86 5.42 1.69 12.80
CA GLY A 86 5.54 1.96 11.37
C GLY A 86 5.04 3.36 11.03
N ASP A 87 5.83 4.12 10.27
CA ASP A 87 5.56 5.49 9.86
C ASP A 87 5.07 5.51 8.40
N LEU A 88 4.01 6.28 8.12
CA LEU A 88 3.37 6.32 6.81
C LEU A 88 4.29 6.88 5.72
N SER A 89 5.14 7.85 6.06
CA SER A 89 6.11 8.46 5.15
C SER A 89 7.25 7.52 4.74
N LEU A 90 7.43 6.42 5.48
CA LEU A 90 8.46 5.40 5.21
C LEU A 90 7.86 4.13 4.61
N LYS A 91 6.61 4.20 4.11
CA LYS A 91 5.93 3.09 3.43
C LYS A 91 6.70 2.67 2.18
N ARG A 92 6.85 1.36 1.99
CA ARG A 92 7.38 0.72 0.78
C ARG A 92 6.44 -0.38 0.31
N LEU A 93 6.33 -0.53 -1.01
CA LEU A 93 5.53 -1.58 -1.64
C LEU A 93 6.47 -2.51 -2.41
N SER A 94 6.41 -3.81 -2.08
CA SER A 94 7.20 -4.84 -2.74
C SER A 94 6.28 -6.00 -3.12
N GLY A 95 5.87 -6.05 -4.38
CA GLY A 95 4.91 -7.06 -4.88
C GLY A 95 3.54 -6.94 -4.19
N SER A 96 3.22 -7.88 -3.30
CA SER A 96 1.98 -7.91 -2.52
C SER A 96 2.15 -7.48 -1.06
N VAL A 97 3.34 -7.03 -0.67
CA VAL A 97 3.69 -6.69 0.72
C VAL A 97 3.80 -5.16 0.86
N MET A 98 3.30 -4.63 1.99
CA MET A 98 3.36 -3.22 2.32
C MET A 98 4.15 -3.02 3.60
N ASP A 99 5.42 -2.64 3.43
CA ASP A 99 6.33 -2.42 4.55
C ASP A 99 6.20 -1.00 5.09
N PHE A 100 6.11 -0.86 6.41
CA PHE A 100 6.18 0.39 7.13
C PHE A 100 7.37 0.36 8.06
N ASN A 101 8.40 1.13 7.73
CA ASN A 101 9.56 1.32 8.61
C ASN A 101 9.28 2.43 9.63
N SER A 102 10.09 2.57 10.67
CA SER A 102 10.02 3.64 11.65
C SER A 102 11.40 4.22 11.97
N SER A 103 11.43 5.31 12.74
CA SER A 103 12.67 5.83 13.33
C SER A 103 13.06 5.16 14.66
N LEU A 104 12.18 4.33 15.24
CA LEU A 104 12.40 3.68 16.53
C LEU A 104 13.28 2.43 16.36
N LYS A 105 14.31 2.30 17.18
CA LYS A 105 15.17 1.11 17.22
C LYS A 105 14.53 -0.02 18.01
N CYS A 106 14.75 -1.25 17.57
CA CYS A 106 14.47 -2.44 18.36
C CYS A 106 15.39 -2.46 19.60
N SER A 107 14.88 -2.87 20.76
CA SER A 107 15.66 -2.92 21.99
C SER A 107 16.89 -3.83 21.82
N GLY A 108 18.08 -3.28 22.04
CA GLY A 108 19.35 -4.03 21.93
C GLY A 108 19.82 -4.31 20.50
N HIS A 109 19.18 -3.71 19.48
CA HIS A 109 19.53 -3.92 18.08
C HIS A 109 19.60 -2.61 17.29
N GLU A 110 20.44 -2.60 16.26
CA GLU A 110 20.58 -1.47 15.35
C GLU A 110 19.47 -1.38 14.30
N ASN A 111 18.62 -2.40 14.20
CA ASN A 111 17.50 -2.39 13.27
C ASN A 111 16.34 -1.55 13.80
N ASN A 112 15.62 -0.93 12.87
CA ASN A 112 14.41 -0.20 13.20
C ASN A 112 13.24 -1.17 13.38
N VAL A 113 12.27 -0.78 14.21
CA VAL A 113 10.96 -1.44 14.27
C VAL A 113 10.25 -1.24 12.93
N GLN A 114 9.68 -2.32 12.41
CA GLN A 114 8.99 -2.34 11.12
C GLN A 114 7.76 -3.26 11.16
N THR A 115 6.79 -3.01 10.30
CA THR A 115 5.61 -3.85 10.05
C THR A 115 5.50 -4.13 8.55
N SER A 116 5.04 -5.32 8.15
CA SER A 116 4.88 -5.76 6.75
C SER A 116 3.49 -6.33 6.48
#